data_AF-A0A6I8LW11-F1
#
_entry.id   AF-A0A6I8LW11-F1
#
_cell.length_a   1.000
_cell.length_b   1.000
_cell.length_c   1.000
_cell.angle_alpha   90.00
_cell.angle_beta   90.00
_cell.angle_gamma   90.00
#
_symmetry.space_group_name_H-M   'P 1'
#
loop_
_entity.id
_entity.type
_entity.pdbx_description
1 polymer ?
#
loop_
_entity_poly.entity_id
_entity_poly.type
_entity_poly.pdbx_seq_one_letter_code
_entity_poly.pdbx_strand_id
1 'polypeptide(L)' 'MAERTLAEQLGGYLPEGIEALEEHERQDLADALRDARRRQAKALAEAGEEGLRYVPALLRGAVRKAVGL' A
#
# COMPACT_ATOMS: atom_id res chain seq x y z
N MET A 1 -10.65 -12.95 -3.27
CA MET A 1 -10.02 -11.65 -3.61
C MET A 1 -9.23 -11.89 -4.88
N ALA A 2 -9.68 -11.39 -6.03
CA ALA A 2 -8.97 -11.58 -7.29
C ALA A 2 -7.61 -10.89 -7.22
N GLU A 3 -6.54 -11.58 -7.62
CA GLU A 3 -5.20 -10.99 -7.69
C GLU A 3 -5.20 -9.88 -8.75
N ARG A 4 -4.90 -8.64 -8.34
CA ARG A 4 -4.80 -7.51 -9.25
C ARG A 4 -3.58 -7.68 -10.14
N THR A 5 -3.78 -7.59 -11.44
CA THR A 5 -2.74 -7.62 -12.46
C THR A 5 -1.77 -6.45 -12.28
N LEU A 6 -0.53 -6.58 -12.76
CA LEU A 6 0.50 -5.53 -12.64
C LEU A 6 0.04 -4.20 -13.24
N ALA A 7 -0.72 -4.23 -14.35
CA ALA A 7 -1.33 -3.05 -14.96
C ALA A 7 -2.29 -2.32 -14.00
N GLU A 8 -3.16 -3.07 -13.31
CA GLU A 8 -4.10 -2.50 -12.33
C GLU A 8 -3.37 -1.95 -11.11
N GLN A 9 -2.22 -2.53 -10.74
CA GLN A 9 -1.40 -2.03 -9.64
C GLN A 9 -0.66 -0.73 -10.00
N LEU A 10 -0.39 -0.48 -11.28
CA LEU A 10 0.35 0.69 -11.76
C LEU A 10 -0.54 1.82 -12.31
N GLY A 11 -1.87 1.64 -12.34
CA GLY A 11 -2.81 2.68 -12.78
C GLY A 11 -3.25 2.58 -14.24
N GLY A 12 -3.15 1.39 -14.85
CA GLY A 12 -3.80 1.05 -16.12
C GLY A 12 -2.89 1.02 -17.33
N TYR A 13 -1.85 1.85 -17.39
CA TYR A 13 -0.85 1.80 -18.46
C TYR A 13 0.49 1.28 -17.92
N LEU A 14 0.99 0.20 -18.51
CA LEU A 14 2.30 -0.34 -18.22
C LEU A 14 3.33 0.46 -19.03
N PRO A 15 4.36 1.05 -18.39
CA PRO A 15 5.48 1.63 -19.12
C PRO A 15 6.07 0.62 -20.09
N GLU A 16 6.54 1.07 -21.25
CA GLU A 16 7.08 0.22 -22.32
C GLU A 16 8.21 -0.69 -21.82
N GLY A 17 9.02 -0.22 -20.87
CA GLY A 17 10.07 -1.02 -20.24
C GLY A 17 9.56 -2.18 -19.37
N ILE A 18 8.31 -2.14 -18.90
CA ILE A 18 7.66 -3.23 -18.15
C ILE A 18 6.97 -4.20 -19.12
N GLU A 19 6.42 -3.70 -20.23
CA GLU A 19 5.92 -4.55 -21.31
C GLU A 19 7.04 -5.32 -22.01
N ALA A 20 8.26 -4.81 -22.03
CA ALA A 20 9.41 -5.53 -22.57
C ALA A 20 9.92 -6.69 -21.69
N LEU A 21 9.51 -6.74 -20.41
CA LEU A 21 9.92 -7.79 -19.47
C LEU A 21 9.29 -9.14 -19.81
N GLU A 22 10.05 -10.21 -19.58
CA GLU A 22 9.53 -11.56 -19.64
C GLU A 22 8.49 -11.81 -18.53
N GLU A 23 7.61 -12.78 -18.73
CA GLU A 23 6.50 -13.05 -17.80
C GLU A 23 6.98 -13.34 -16.36
N HIS A 24 8.12 -14.00 -16.21
CA HIS A 24 8.70 -14.28 -14.90
C HIS A 24 9.17 -13.00 -14.18
N GLU A 25 9.78 -12.07 -14.91
CA GLU A 25 10.23 -10.77 -14.36
C GLU A 25 9.04 -9.88 -14.00
N ARG A 26 7.95 -9.94 -14.77
CA ARG A 26 6.70 -9.24 -14.45
C ARG A 26 6.06 -9.77 -13.18
N GLN A 27 6.09 -11.08 -12.97
CA GLN A 27 5.58 -11.72 -11.76
C GLN A 27 6.42 -11.31 -10.54
N ASP A 28 7.74 -11.36 -10.65
CA ASP A 28 8.65 -10.91 -9.58
C ASP A 28 8.40 -9.45 -9.21
N LEU A 29 8.18 -8.59 -10.22
CA LEU A 29 7.85 -7.19 -10.00
C LEU A 29 6.48 -7.02 -9.33
N ALA A 30 5.46 -7.79 -9.74
CA ALA A 30 4.13 -7.75 -9.14
C ALA A 30 4.18 -8.14 -7.65
N ASP A 31 4.97 -9.15 -7.30
CA ASP A 31 5.17 -9.59 -5.92
C ASP A 31 5.95 -8.56 -5.11
N ALA A 32 7.00 -7.98 -5.67
CA ALA A 32 7.75 -6.90 -5.04
C ALA A 32 6.88 -5.66 -4.77
N LEU A 33 6.00 -5.29 -5.71
CA LEU A 33 5.03 -4.19 -5.56
C LEU A 33 4.01 -4.51 -4.46
N ARG A 34 3.46 -5.72 -4.44
CA ARG A 34 2.52 -6.16 -3.41
C ARG A 34 3.14 -6.07 -2.01
N ASP A 35 4.38 -6.53 -1.88
CA ASP A 35 5.12 -6.48 -0.63
C ASP A 35 5.51 -5.07 -0.20
N ALA A 36 5.90 -4.21 -1.15
CA ALA A 36 6.14 -2.79 -0.90
C ALA A 36 4.87 -2.09 -0.39
N ARG A 37 3.71 -2.33 -1.00
CA ARG A 37 2.43 -1.78 -0.56
C ARG A 37 2.05 -2.26 0.85
N ARG A 38 2.27 -3.54 1.15
CA ARG A 38 2.04 -4.08 2.50
C ARG A 38 2.91 -3.39 3.54
N ARG A 39 4.21 -3.22 3.25
CA ARG A 39 5.15 -2.50 4.15
C ARG A 39 4.77 -1.03 4.33
N GLN A 40 4.38 -0.35 3.26
CA GLN A 40 3.94 1.04 3.30
C GLN A 40 2.68 1.20 4.16
N ALA A 41 1.67 0.36 3.95
CA ALA A 41 0.44 0.39 4.74
C ALA A 41 0.72 0.19 6.24
N LYS A 42 1.58 -0.78 6.58
CA LYS A 42 2.01 -1.02 7.95
C LYS A 42 2.72 0.20 8.54
N ALA A 43 3.68 0.78 7.83
CA ALA A 43 4.42 1.95 8.29
C ALA A 43 3.51 3.18 8.50
N LEU A 44 2.53 3.39 7.60
CA LEU A 44 1.54 4.45 7.77
C LEU A 44 0.65 4.21 8.99
N ALA A 45 0.22 2.96 9.21
CA ALA A 45 -0.59 2.61 10.38
C ALA A 45 0.18 2.86 11.68
N GLU A 46 1.43 2.41 11.76
CA GLU A 46 2.29 2.64 12.92
C GLU A 46 2.54 4.13 13.18
N ALA A 47 2.85 4.91 12.14
CA ALA A 47 3.01 6.36 12.27
C ALA A 47 1.73 7.06 12.72
N GLY A 48 0.58 6.61 12.23
CA GLY A 48 -0.74 7.10 12.65
C GLY A 48 -1.03 6.82 14.13
N GLU A 49 -0.75 5.60 14.58
CA GLU A 49 -0.88 5.21 15.99
C GLU A 49 0.04 6.00 16.91
N GLU A 50 1.28 6.25 16.48
CA GLU A 50 2.23 7.08 17.23
C GLU A 50 1.72 8.53 17.34
N GLY A 51 1.18 9.08 16.26
CA GLY A 51 0.56 10.40 16.24
C GLY A 51 -0.62 10.53 17.22
N LEU A 52 -1.43 9.49 17.38
CA LEU A 52 -2.56 9.47 18.32
C LEU A 52 -2.13 9.58 19.79
N ARG A 53 -0.86 9.31 20.13
CA ARG A 53 -0.37 9.49 21.51
C ARG A 53 -0.45 10.95 21.96
N TYR A 54 -0.27 11.89 21.04
CA TYR A 54 -0.40 13.33 21.29
C TYR A 54 -1.86 13.82 21.35
N VAL A 55 -2.82 13.00 20.93
CA VAL A 55 -4.25 13.29 21.03
C VAL A 55 -4.74 12.96 22.44
N PRO A 56 -5.56 13.83 23.08
CA PRO A 56 -6.20 13.52 24.35
C PRO A 56 -6.99 12.21 24.30
N ALA A 57 -6.91 11.39 25.35
CA ALA A 57 -7.46 10.02 25.36
C ALA A 57 -8.95 9.95 24.98
N LEU A 58 -9.74 10.96 25.35
CA LEU A 58 -11.17 11.05 25.04
C LEU A 58 -11.47 11.20 23.53
N LEU A 59 -10.53 11.78 22.75
CA LEU A 59 -10.71 12.05 21.32
C LEU A 59 -10.02 11.01 20.42
N ARG A 60 -9.10 10.19 20.97
CA ARG A 60 -8.31 9.22 20.19
C ARG A 60 -9.16 8.29 19.33
N GLY A 61 -10.29 7.79 19.84
CA GLY A 61 -11.16 6.89 19.08
C GLY A 61 -11.83 7.57 17.88
N ALA A 62 -12.26 8.83 18.04
CA ALA A 62 -12.85 9.60 16.96
C ALA A 62 -11.80 9.96 15.89
N VAL A 63 -10.61 10.37 16.31
CA VAL A 63 -9.50 10.71 15.39
C VAL A 63 -9.02 9.47 14.64
N ARG A 64 -8.81 8.34 15.33
CA ARG A 64 -8.46 7.05 14.73
C ARG A 64 -9.41 6.70 13.58
N LYS A 65 -10.72 6.78 13.85
CA LYS A 65 -11.75 6.47 12.85
C LYS A 65 -11.75 7.44 11.66
N ALA A 66 -11.49 8.73 11.91
CA ALA A 66 -11.44 9.75 10.85
C ALA A 66 -10.25 9.57 9.89
N VAL A 67 -9.11 9.09 10.39
CA VAL A 67 -7.91 8.88 9.57
C VAL A 67 -7.81 7.47 8.95
N GLY A 68 -8.82 6.61 9.17
CA GLY A 68 -8.88 5.27 8.58
C GLY A 68 -7.90 4.27 9.17
N LEU A 69 -7.55 4.43 10.45
CA LEU A 69 -6.75 3.50 11.25
C LEU A 69 -7.62 2.46 11.99
#